data_AF-A0A957XQL5-F1
#
_entry.id   AF-A0A957XQL5-F1
#
_cell.length_a   1.000
_cell.length_b   1.000
_cell.length_c   1.000
_cell.angle_alpha   90.00
_cell.angle_beta   90.00
_cell.angle_gamma   90.00
#
_symmetry.space_group_name_H-M   'P 1'
#
loop_
_entity.id
_entity.type
_entity.pdbx_description
1 polymer ?
#
loop_
_entity_poly.entity_id
_entity_poly.type
_entity_poly.pdbx_seq_one_letter_code
_entity_poly.pdbx_strand_id
1 'polypeptide(L)' 'MVEFDLAGGNGLIDAGGQAIFFNFTAIPGHGYRTLRPGAPVRFELVENATGLTAWNVQTIDEDRDRR' A
#
# COMPACT_ATOMS: atom_id res chain seq x y z
N MET A 1 -6.32 2.05 6.87
CA MET A 1 -5.13 1.42 7.51
C MET A 1 -4.59 0.34 6.58
N VAL A 2 -3.32 -0.05 6.68
CA VAL A 2 -2.74 -1.07 5.77
C VAL A 2 -2.39 -2.38 6.49
N GLU A 3 -2.53 -3.50 5.80
CA GLU A 3 -1.99 -4.80 6.17
C GLU A 3 -1.10 -5.30 5.03
N PHE A 4 0.05 -5.89 5.35
CA PHE A 4 1.00 -6.39 4.36
C PHE A 4 1.58 -7.73 4.79
N ASP A 5 1.46 -8.72 3.91
CA ASP A 5 2.07 -10.04 4.07
C ASP A 5 3.45 -10.09 3.39
N LEU A 6 4.49 -10.24 4.20
CA LEU A 6 5.88 -10.30 3.75
C LEU A 6 6.18 -11.57 2.94
N ALA A 7 5.49 -12.68 3.24
CA ALA A 7 5.75 -13.96 2.59
C ALA A 7 5.17 -14.01 1.17
N GLY A 8 3.94 -13.52 1.00
CA GLY A 8 3.22 -13.45 -0.27
C GLY A 8 3.48 -12.18 -1.07
N GLY A 9 4.04 -11.13 -0.46
CA GLY A 9 4.29 -9.84 -1.12
C GLY A 9 3.00 -9.13 -1.53
N ASN A 10 1.92 -9.32 -0.79
CA ASN A 10 0.62 -8.73 -1.07
C ASN A 10 0.09 -8.02 0.17
N GLY A 11 -0.82 -7.07 -0.02
CA GLY A 11 -1.45 -6.39 1.10
C GLY A 11 -2.86 -5.90 0.79
N LEU A 12 -3.49 -5.41 1.85
CA LEU A 12 -4.83 -4.85 1.85
C LEU A 12 -4.80 -3.46 2.48
N ILE A 13 -5.53 -2.53 1.89
CA ILE A 13 -5.72 -1.19 2.42
C ILE A 13 -7.20 -1.01 2.76
N ASP A 14 -7.48 -0.73 4.02
CA ASP A 14 -8.80 -0.27 4.45
C ASP A 14 -8.96 1.22 4.13
N ALA A 15 -9.82 1.49 3.15
CA ALA A 15 -10.18 2.81 2.64
C ALA A 15 -11.64 3.15 3.02
N GLY A 16 -11.91 3.32 4.31
CA GLY A 16 -13.23 3.73 4.79
C GLY A 16 -14.27 2.62 4.70
N GLY A 17 -13.89 1.38 4.99
CA GLY A 17 -14.77 0.21 4.94
C GLY A 17 -14.71 -0.57 3.63
N GLN A 18 -13.93 -0.11 2.65
CA GLN A 18 -13.62 -0.87 1.45
C GLN A 18 -12.18 -1.40 1.53
N ALA A 19 -12.03 -2.72 1.40
CA ALA A 19 -10.74 -3.38 1.36
C ALA A 19 -10.19 -3.35 -0.08
N ILE A 20 -9.09 -2.64 -0.28
CA ILE A 20 -8.40 -2.53 -1.58
C ILE A 20 -7.17 -3.42 -1.57
N PHE A 21 -7.11 -4.34 -2.54
CA PHE A 21 -5.95 -5.21 -2.71
C PHE A 21 -4.80 -4.50 -3.44
N PHE A 22 -3.57 -4.81 -3.06
CA PHE A 22 -2.37 -4.40 -3.78
C PHE A 22 -1.25 -5.43 -3.67
N ASN A 23 -0.33 -5.39 -4.63
CA ASN A 23 0.87 -6.20 -4.64
C ASN A 23 2.10 -5.34 -4.28
N PHE A 24 3.20 -5.95 -3.81
CA PHE A 24 4.44 -5.24 -3.48
C PHE A 24 4.97 -4.35 -4.63
N THR A 25 4.66 -4.72 -5.88
CA THR A 25 4.99 -3.93 -7.08
C THR A 25 4.32 -2.55 -7.12
N ALA A 26 3.21 -2.35 -6.39
CA ALA A 26 2.52 -1.07 -6.29
C ALA A 26 3.24 -0.06 -5.39
N ILE A 27 4.17 -0.49 -4.54
CA ILE A 27 4.96 0.40 -3.68
C ILE A 27 6.15 0.90 -4.52
N PRO A 28 6.42 2.22 -4.70
CA PRO A 28 7.55 2.78 -5.49
C PRO A 28 8.89 2.88 -4.71
N GLY A 29 10.05 2.99 -5.40
CA GLY A 29 11.41 2.98 -4.81
C GLY A 29 12.41 1.99 -5.45
N HIS A 30 13.41 1.50 -4.69
CA HIS A 30 14.30 0.35 -5.02
C HIS A 30 14.52 -0.55 -3.77
N GLY A 31 14.76 -1.85 -3.93
CA GLY A 31 15.01 -2.78 -2.81
C GLY A 31 13.75 -3.41 -2.17
N TYR A 32 13.89 -3.95 -0.96
CA TYR A 32 12.82 -4.64 -0.22
C TYR A 32 11.84 -3.62 0.36
N ARG A 33 10.60 -3.57 -0.17
CA ARG A 33 9.59 -2.59 0.24
C ARG A 33 8.52 -3.26 1.07
N THR A 34 8.29 -2.70 2.25
CA THR A 34 7.33 -3.22 3.21
C THR A 34 6.55 -2.07 3.80
N LEU A 35 5.29 -2.31 4.12
CA LEU A 35 4.47 -1.35 4.84
C LEU A 35 4.23 -1.89 6.24
N ARG A 36 4.31 -1.00 7.23
CA ARG A 36 4.00 -1.38 8.61
C ARG A 36 2.49 -1.56 8.74
N PRO A 37 2.01 -2.67 9.33
CA PRO A 37 0.59 -2.84 9.60
C PRO A 37 0.01 -1.67 10.42
N GLY A 38 -1.18 -1.22 10.06
CA GLY A 38 -1.85 -0.09 10.70
C GLY A 38 -1.35 1.30 10.26
N ALA A 39 -0.24 1.38 9.50
CA ALA A 39 0.30 2.67 9.09
C ALA A 39 -0.65 3.43 8.14
N PRO A 40 -0.70 4.77 8.25
CA PRO A 40 -1.39 5.60 7.27
C PRO A 40 -0.58 5.64 5.97
N VAL A 41 -1.25 5.35 4.85
CA VAL A 41 -0.67 5.30 3.52
C VAL A 41 -1.49 6.15 2.54
N ARG A 42 -0.82 6.71 1.55
CA ARG A 42 -1.43 7.32 0.36
C ARG A 42 -1.24 6.37 -0.82
N PHE A 43 -2.23 6.29 -1.69
CA PHE A 43 -2.21 5.44 -2.87
C PHE A 43 -3.15 6.02 -3.93
N GLU A 44 -3.01 5.51 -5.15
CA GLU A 44 -3.89 5.79 -6.28
C GLU A 44 -4.79 4.58 -6.54
N LEU A 45 -6.07 4.80 -6.80
CA LEU A 45 -7.00 3.73 -7.15
C LEU A 45 -6.97 3.50 -8.66
N VAL A 46 -6.73 2.25 -9.06
CA VAL A 46 -6.71 1.83 -10.46
C VAL A 46 -7.64 0.64 -10.64
N GLU A 47 -8.59 0.77 -11.56
CA GLU A 47 -9.48 -0.31 -11.96
C GLU A 47 -8.83 -1.15 -13.07
N ASN A 48 -8.80 -2.46 -12.90
CA ASN A 48 -8.24 -3.40 -13.86
C ASN A 48 -9.18 -4.61 -14.08
N ALA A 49 -8.74 -5.58 -14.89
CA ALA A 49 -9.52 -6.78 -15.21
C ALA A 49 -9.94 -7.62 -13.98
N THR A 50 -9.28 -7.44 -12.83
CA THR A 50 -9.57 -8.12 -11.57
C THR A 50 -10.33 -7.26 -10.56
N GLY A 51 -10.59 -5.98 -10.87
CA GLY A 51 -11.30 -5.03 -10.01
C GLY A 51 -10.45 -3.82 -9.59
N LEU A 52 -10.87 -3.17 -8.50
CA LEU A 52 -10.20 -2.02 -7.91
C LEU A 52 -8.92 -2.44 -7.17
N THR A 53 -7.79 -1.87 -7.56
CA THR A 53 -6.47 -2.12 -6.97
C THR A 53 -5.78 -0.82 -6.59
N ALA A 54 -4.88 -0.88 -5.62
CA ALA A 54 -4.06 0.28 -5.26
C ALA A 54 -2.75 0.30 -6.05
N TRP A 55 -2.35 1.50 -6.48
CA TRP A 55 -1.10 1.80 -7.15
C TRP A 55 -0.34 2.90 -6.42
N ASN A 56 0.97 3.00 -6.66
CA ASN A 56 1.83 4.05 -6.11
C ASN A 56 1.70 4.24 -4.57
N VAL A 57 1.66 3.12 -3.84
CA VAL A 57 1.38 3.09 -2.40
C VAL A 57 2.59 3.62 -1.62
N GLN A 58 2.40 4.67 -0.83
CA GLN A 58 3.46 5.35 -0.07
C GLN A 58 3.03 5.60 1.37
N THR A 59 3.95 5.49 2.33
CA THR A 59 3.66 5.82 3.74
C THR A 59 3.53 7.34 3.90
N ILE A 60 2.60 7.79 4.74
CA ILE A 60 2.45 9.22 5.05
C ILE A 60 3.46 9.64 6.15
N ASP A 61 3.94 8.67 6.94
CA ASP A 61 4.81 8.91 8.08
C ASP A 61 6.26 9.22 7.68
N GLU A 62 6.79 8.60 6.61
CA GLU A 62 8.17 8.87 6.14
C GLU A 62 8.37 10.30 5.65
N ASP A 63 7.30 11.03 5.31
CA ASP A 63 7.40 12.45 4.94
C ASP A 63 7.66 13.35 6.17
N ARG A 64 7.34 12.88 7.39
CA ARG A 64 7.50 13.66 8.63
C ARG A 64 8.90 13.59 9.24
N ASP A 65 9.67 12.54 8.96
CA ASP A 65 11.00 12.32 9.58
C ASP A 65 12.15 13.09 8.91
N ARG A 66 11.83 13.90 7.87
CA ARG A 66 12.82 14.70 7.13
C ARG A 66 12.92 16.17 7.56
N ARG A 67 12.43 16.54 8.76
CA ARG A 67 12.53 17.89 9.32
C ARG A 67 13.55 18.01 10.45
#